data_AF-A0A7S2D6N9-F1
#
_entry.id   AF-A0A7S2D6N9-F1
#
_cell.length_a   1.000
_cell.length_b   1.000
_cell.length_c   1.000
_cell.angle_alpha   90.00
_cell.angle_beta   90.00
_cell.angle_gamma   90.00
#
_symmetry.space_group_name_H-M   'P 1'
#
loop_
_entity.id
_entity.type
_entity.pdbx_description
1 polymer ?
#
loop_
_entity_poly.entity_id
_entity_poly.type
_entity_poly.pdbx_seq_one_letter_code
_entity_poly.pdbx_strand_id
1 'polypeptide(L)'
;DVELRRLRRKEQAKQRAAQARKRNSSNKKAPAVLVSDFRQYLKRRFGGFVRAWRQGLSPDSSMVLHRTGFFKACVRVGWVCDTKQLWEAFDKDDSGFISLDELDLRSSEVLARFCTFVQETFGNAATAFEALDRYKMRRLRQPAFEEALTAYGYNHNVKMLFHGLDRNGKKSIIQDDLLFLDRWRPLPFLLA
;
A
#
# COMPACT_ATOMS: atom_id res chain seq x y z
N ASP A 1 -10.82 46.16 -29.70
CA ASP A 1 -10.03 46.22 -28.47
C ASP A 1 -9.76 44.82 -27.91
N VAL A 2 -8.49 44.45 -27.84
CA VAL A 2 -7.99 43.10 -27.48
C VAL A 2 -8.01 42.89 -25.96
N GLU A 3 -7.80 43.96 -25.18
CA GLU A 3 -7.78 43.88 -23.71
C GLU A 3 -9.15 43.56 -23.12
N LEU A 4 -10.22 44.21 -23.61
CA LEU A 4 -11.59 43.93 -23.20
C LEU A 4 -11.98 42.46 -23.42
N ARG A 5 -11.51 41.83 -24.52
CA ARG A 5 -11.75 40.40 -24.78
C ARG A 5 -10.96 39.51 -23.81
N ARG A 6 -9.74 39.89 -23.43
CA ARG A 6 -8.91 39.18 -22.46
C ARG A 6 -9.50 39.24 -21.05
N LEU A 7 -9.99 40.41 -20.62
CA LEU A 7 -10.65 40.60 -19.33
C LEU A 7 -11.93 39.77 -19.22
N ARG A 8 -12.81 39.82 -20.22
CA ARG A 8 -14.04 39.01 -20.26
C ARG A 8 -13.76 37.51 -20.17
N ARG A 9 -12.74 37.00 -20.90
CA ARG A 9 -12.32 35.59 -20.81
C ARG A 9 -11.84 35.23 -19.39
N LYS A 10 -11.06 36.09 -18.75
CA LYS A 10 -10.54 35.88 -17.39
C LYS A 10 -11.66 35.86 -16.35
N GLU A 11 -12.64 36.74 -16.49
CA GLU A 11 -13.79 36.84 -15.59
C GLU A 11 -14.75 35.66 -15.74
N GLN A 12 -15.05 35.25 -16.97
CA GLN A 12 -15.80 34.03 -17.25
C GLN A 12 -15.10 32.78 -16.71
N ALA A 13 -13.78 32.68 -16.85
CA ALA A 13 -12.99 31.59 -16.28
C ALA A 13 -13.07 31.58 -14.74
N LYS A 14 -12.98 32.76 -14.10
CA LYS A 14 -13.10 32.90 -12.63
C LYS A 14 -14.49 32.49 -12.13
N GLN A 15 -15.56 32.91 -12.81
CA GLN A 15 -16.94 32.53 -12.47
C GLN A 15 -17.18 31.03 -12.65
N ARG A 16 -16.72 30.44 -13.76
CA ARG A 16 -16.79 28.98 -13.99
C ARG A 16 -16.03 28.20 -12.92
N ALA A 17 -14.83 28.64 -12.54
CA ALA A 17 -14.04 28.02 -11.48
C ALA A 17 -14.73 28.11 -10.10
N ALA A 18 -15.34 29.26 -9.79
CA ALA A 18 -16.09 29.44 -8.55
C ALA A 18 -17.36 28.55 -8.48
N GLN A 19 -18.10 28.43 -9.58
CA GLN A 19 -19.26 27.53 -9.68
C GLN A 19 -18.84 26.06 -9.60
N ALA A 20 -17.76 25.66 -10.27
CA ALA A 20 -17.20 24.32 -10.17
C ALA A 20 -16.77 23.98 -8.73
N ARG A 21 -16.13 24.91 -8.01
CA ARG A 21 -15.79 24.75 -6.59
C ARG A 21 -17.02 24.53 -5.70
N LYS A 22 -18.08 25.32 -5.88
CA LYS A 22 -19.35 25.17 -5.13
C LYS A 22 -20.05 23.83 -5.42
N ARG A 23 -20.09 23.39 -6.69
CA ARG A 23 -20.67 22.09 -7.06
C ARG A 23 -19.84 20.92 -6.52
N ASN A 24 -18.51 21.05 -6.53
CA ASN A 24 -17.63 20.04 -5.95
C ASN A 24 -17.79 19.96 -4.43
N SER A 25 -17.99 21.06 -3.70
CA SER A 25 -18.19 21.00 -2.24
C SER A 25 -19.49 20.28 -1.84
N SER A 26 -20.56 20.41 -2.64
CA SER A 26 -21.85 19.75 -2.39
C SER A 26 -21.86 18.26 -2.72
N ASN A 27 -20.88 17.74 -3.48
CA ASN A 27 -20.83 16.34 -3.92
C ASN A 27 -19.64 15.57 -3.30
N LYS A 28 -19.02 16.12 -2.24
CA LYS A 28 -17.91 15.45 -1.54
C LYS A 28 -18.44 14.27 -0.75
N LYS A 29 -17.87 13.09 -0.99
CA LYS A 29 -18.07 11.93 -0.11
C LYS A 29 -17.53 12.25 1.28
N ALA A 30 -18.17 11.68 2.31
CA ALA A 30 -17.61 11.70 3.66
C ALA A 30 -16.22 11.02 3.67
N PRO A 31 -15.23 11.53 4.42
CA PRO A 31 -13.87 10.98 4.44
C PRO A 31 -13.82 9.46 4.68
N ALA A 32 -14.62 8.96 5.61
CA ALA A 32 -14.70 7.52 5.92
C ALA A 32 -15.18 6.67 4.74
N VAL A 33 -16.17 7.18 3.98
CA VAL A 33 -16.67 6.50 2.77
C VAL A 33 -15.60 6.48 1.68
N LEU A 34 -14.87 7.59 1.51
CA LEU A 34 -13.81 7.69 0.52
C LEU A 34 -12.64 6.72 0.81
N VAL A 35 -12.25 6.59 2.09
CA VAL A 35 -11.26 5.60 2.53
C VAL A 35 -11.76 4.17 2.31
N SER A 36 -13.03 3.90 2.64
CA SER A 36 -13.64 2.58 2.42
C SER A 36 -13.66 2.20 0.93
N ASP A 37 -14.07 3.13 0.06
CA ASP A 37 -14.09 2.93 -1.38
C ASP A 37 -12.69 2.67 -1.93
N PHE A 38 -11.68 3.41 -1.45
CA PHE A 38 -10.29 3.21 -1.86
C PHE A 38 -9.76 1.84 -1.41
N ARG A 39 -10.05 1.44 -0.16
CA ARG A 39 -9.70 0.12 0.36
C ARG A 39 -10.36 -0.99 -0.47
N GLN A 40 -11.63 -0.85 -0.81
CA GLN A 40 -12.35 -1.82 -1.65
C GLN A 40 -11.77 -1.88 -3.06
N TYR A 41 -11.44 -0.73 -3.64
CA TYR A 41 -10.78 -0.62 -4.94
C TYR A 41 -9.46 -1.38 -4.99
N LEU A 42 -8.59 -1.15 -3.99
CA LEU A 42 -7.32 -1.85 -3.87
C LEU A 42 -7.49 -3.36 -3.69
N LYS A 43 -8.41 -3.79 -2.81
CA LYS A 43 -8.73 -5.22 -2.63
C LYS A 43 -9.18 -5.88 -3.93
N ARG A 44 -10.07 -5.25 -4.69
CA ARG A 44 -10.54 -5.79 -5.98
C ARG A 44 -9.41 -5.89 -7.00
N ARG A 45 -8.52 -4.90 -7.05
CA ARG A 45 -7.45 -4.83 -8.05
C ARG A 45 -6.26 -5.74 -7.74
N PHE A 46 -5.89 -5.88 -6.47
CA PHE A 46 -4.66 -6.55 -6.04
C PHE A 46 -4.89 -7.80 -5.20
N GLY A 47 -6.11 -8.07 -4.74
CA GLY A 47 -6.49 -9.19 -3.88
C GLY A 47 -6.21 -8.98 -2.39
N GLY A 48 -5.34 -8.04 -2.01
CA GLY A 48 -4.97 -7.78 -0.62
C GLY A 48 -4.09 -6.55 -0.46
N PHE A 49 -4.05 -5.98 0.75
CA PHE A 49 -3.44 -4.66 0.99
C PHE A 49 -1.91 -4.65 0.95
N VAL A 50 -1.24 -5.69 1.47
CA VAL A 50 0.22 -5.79 1.37
C VAL A 50 0.67 -5.79 -0.10
N ARG A 51 0.01 -6.58 -0.96
CA ARG A 51 0.31 -6.58 -2.41
C ARG A 51 -0.03 -5.25 -3.05
N ALA A 52 -1.21 -4.69 -2.74
CA ALA A 52 -1.61 -3.37 -3.22
C ALA A 52 -0.58 -2.30 -2.88
N TRP A 53 -0.03 -2.35 -1.68
CA TRP A 53 1.04 -1.46 -1.23
C TRP A 53 2.30 -1.65 -2.06
N ARG A 54 2.87 -2.86 -2.06
CA ARG A 54 4.19 -3.14 -2.68
C ARG A 54 4.20 -3.10 -4.21
N GLN A 55 3.06 -3.34 -4.84
CA GLN A 55 2.93 -3.35 -6.30
C GLN A 55 2.34 -2.04 -6.83
N GLY A 56 1.28 -1.54 -6.18
CA GLY A 56 0.51 -0.40 -6.66
C GLY A 56 0.99 0.92 -6.09
N LEU A 57 1.04 1.02 -4.76
CA LEU A 57 1.21 2.31 -4.08
C LEU A 57 2.68 2.72 -3.90
N SER A 58 3.52 1.77 -3.54
CA SER A 58 4.93 1.95 -3.21
C SER A 58 5.82 0.92 -3.94
N PRO A 59 6.07 1.09 -5.25
CA PRO A 59 6.82 0.12 -6.05
C PRO A 59 8.31 0.04 -5.72
N ASP A 60 8.89 1.04 -5.06
CA ASP A 60 10.23 0.99 -4.48
C ASP A 60 10.28 0.17 -3.16
N SER A 61 9.11 -0.33 -2.73
CA SER A 61 8.88 -1.03 -1.46
C SER A 61 9.19 -0.16 -0.24
N SER A 62 9.05 1.17 -0.35
CA SER A 62 8.95 2.02 0.83
C SER A 62 7.69 1.64 1.62
N MET A 63 7.80 1.47 2.93
CA MET A 63 6.66 1.14 3.79
C MET A 63 5.93 2.38 4.30
N VAL A 64 6.32 3.56 3.78
CA VAL A 64 5.67 4.86 3.96
C VAL A 64 5.55 5.59 2.62
N LEU A 65 4.51 6.42 2.47
CA LEU A 65 4.26 7.23 1.29
C LEU A 65 4.03 8.69 1.65
N HIS A 66 4.96 9.55 1.29
CA HIS A 66 4.76 10.99 1.37
C HIS A 66 3.71 11.46 0.35
N ARG A 67 3.16 12.65 0.58
CA ARG A 67 2.04 13.22 -0.17
C ARG A 67 2.18 13.16 -1.68
N THR A 68 3.32 13.60 -2.21
CA THR A 68 3.57 13.59 -3.66
C THR A 68 3.67 12.16 -4.21
N GLY A 69 4.24 11.23 -3.44
CA GLY A 69 4.29 9.81 -3.76
C GLY A 69 2.90 9.17 -3.79
N PHE A 70 2.07 9.45 -2.79
CA PHE A 70 0.68 8.99 -2.73
C PHE A 70 -0.14 9.49 -3.92
N PHE A 71 0.00 10.75 -4.32
CA PHE A 71 -0.75 11.30 -5.46
C PHE A 71 -0.35 10.61 -6.76
N LYS A 72 0.96 10.42 -6.98
CA LYS A 72 1.48 9.66 -8.13
C LYS A 72 1.00 8.21 -8.10
N ALA A 73 0.92 7.61 -6.90
CA ALA A 73 0.41 6.26 -6.71
C ALA A 73 -1.06 6.15 -7.09
N CYS A 74 -1.93 7.03 -6.61
CA CYS A 74 -3.35 7.07 -6.98
C CYS A 74 -3.54 7.15 -8.50
N VAL A 75 -2.80 8.02 -9.19
CA VAL A 75 -2.83 8.11 -10.65
C VAL A 75 -2.38 6.80 -11.31
N ARG A 76 -1.24 6.24 -10.88
CA ARG A 76 -0.68 4.99 -11.43
C ARG A 76 -1.62 3.81 -11.26
N VAL A 77 -2.28 3.70 -10.11
CA VAL A 77 -3.25 2.62 -9.87
C VAL A 77 -4.60 2.89 -10.53
N GLY A 78 -4.83 4.04 -11.15
CA GLY A 78 -6.09 4.38 -11.82
C GLY A 78 -7.22 4.80 -10.89
N TRP A 79 -6.90 5.34 -9.70
CA TRP A 79 -7.89 5.92 -8.80
C TRP A 79 -8.36 7.27 -9.33
N VAL A 80 -9.68 7.42 -9.52
CA VAL A 80 -10.27 8.61 -10.19
C VAL A 80 -10.99 9.57 -9.25
N CYS A 81 -11.10 9.26 -7.96
CA CYS A 81 -11.77 10.12 -6.99
C CYS A 81 -10.81 11.19 -6.41
N ASP A 82 -11.34 12.09 -5.58
CA ASP A 82 -10.59 13.19 -4.97
C ASP A 82 -9.43 12.68 -4.11
N THR A 83 -8.22 12.72 -4.68
CA THR A 83 -6.99 12.22 -4.04
C THR A 83 -6.52 13.14 -2.92
N LYS A 84 -6.86 14.44 -2.99
CA LYS A 84 -6.50 15.38 -1.93
C LYS A 84 -7.32 15.10 -0.67
N GLN A 85 -8.64 14.94 -0.84
CA GLN A 85 -9.51 14.57 0.28
C GLN A 85 -9.16 13.18 0.83
N LEU A 86 -8.74 12.24 -0.02
CA LEU A 86 -8.31 10.92 0.42
C LEU A 86 -7.03 10.98 1.26
N TRP A 87 -6.06 11.82 0.88
CA TRP A 87 -4.86 12.08 1.67
C TRP A 87 -5.21 12.61 3.06
N GLU A 88 -6.01 13.68 3.12
CA GLU A 88 -6.48 14.30 4.37
C GLU A 88 -7.28 13.30 5.25
N ALA A 89 -7.88 12.28 4.65
CA ALA A 89 -8.61 11.24 5.37
C ALA A 89 -7.72 10.14 5.95
N PHE A 90 -6.53 9.91 5.37
CA PHE A 90 -5.53 8.96 5.88
C PHE A 90 -4.60 9.62 6.89
N ASP A 91 -3.94 10.71 6.51
CA ASP A 91 -2.95 11.49 7.28
C ASP A 91 -3.65 12.35 8.35
N LYS A 92 -4.35 11.71 9.28
CA LYS A 92 -5.14 12.38 10.33
C LYS A 92 -4.28 12.97 11.44
N ASP A 93 -3.09 12.45 11.62
CA ASP A 93 -2.12 12.88 12.61
C ASP A 93 -1.17 13.97 12.09
N ASP A 94 -1.32 14.38 10.81
CA ASP A 94 -0.46 15.35 10.12
C ASP A 94 1.03 14.95 10.15
N SER A 95 1.30 13.64 10.14
CA SER A 95 2.65 13.09 10.09
C SER A 95 3.35 13.36 8.74
N GLY A 96 2.58 13.67 7.69
CA GLY A 96 3.10 14.00 6.37
C GLY A 96 3.49 12.78 5.53
N PHE A 97 3.14 11.58 5.99
CA PHE A 97 3.26 10.32 5.28
C PHE A 97 2.04 9.43 5.56
N ILE A 98 1.80 8.46 4.67
CA ILE A 98 0.85 7.38 4.93
C ILE A 98 1.63 6.08 5.08
N SER A 99 1.33 5.27 6.08
CA SER A 99 1.90 3.94 6.28
C SER A 99 0.91 2.82 5.96
N LEU A 100 1.39 1.57 5.92
CA LEU A 100 0.53 0.42 5.64
C LEU A 100 -0.54 0.23 6.73
N ASP A 101 -0.27 0.59 7.98
CA ASP A 101 -1.20 0.39 9.11
C ASP A 101 -2.41 1.34 9.05
N GLU A 102 -2.21 2.56 8.55
CA GLU A 102 -3.31 3.47 8.26
C GLU A 102 -4.17 2.98 7.08
N LEU A 103 -3.56 2.30 6.11
CA LEU A 103 -4.31 1.62 5.06
C LEU A 103 -5.07 0.41 5.61
N ASP A 104 -4.41 -0.48 6.35
CA ASP A 104 -4.98 -1.67 6.97
C ASP A 104 -4.08 -2.20 8.10
N LEU A 105 -4.53 -2.02 9.34
CA LEU A 105 -3.83 -2.44 10.56
C LEU A 105 -3.52 -3.96 10.55
N ARG A 106 -4.52 -4.79 10.23
CA ARG A 106 -4.37 -6.25 10.25
C ARG A 106 -3.28 -6.76 9.29
N SER A 107 -3.22 -6.21 8.09
CA SER A 107 -2.17 -6.53 7.12
C SER A 107 -0.78 -6.15 7.62
N SER A 108 -0.70 -5.02 8.35
CA SER A 108 0.55 -4.54 8.94
C SER A 108 1.03 -5.41 10.08
N GLU A 109 0.14 -5.85 10.98
CA GLU A 109 0.46 -6.79 12.07
C GLU A 109 0.98 -8.12 11.53
N VAL A 110 0.30 -8.70 10.53
CA VAL A 110 0.73 -9.97 9.91
C VAL A 110 2.12 -9.85 9.30
N LEU A 111 2.40 -8.73 8.63
CA LEU A 111 3.71 -8.51 8.02
C LEU A 111 4.78 -8.19 9.07
N ALA A 112 4.45 -7.45 10.13
CA ALA A 112 5.35 -7.11 11.23
C ALA A 112 5.83 -8.36 11.98
N ARG A 113 4.90 -9.28 12.29
CA ARG A 113 5.22 -10.57 12.92
C ARG A 113 6.16 -11.39 12.02
N PHE A 114 5.90 -11.43 10.72
CA PHE A 114 6.78 -12.12 9.79
C PHE A 114 8.16 -11.47 9.68
N CYS A 115 8.22 -10.14 9.64
CA CYS A 115 9.47 -9.40 9.62
C CYS A 115 10.32 -9.73 10.85
N THR A 116 9.72 -9.71 12.03
CA THR A 116 10.37 -10.04 13.30
C THR A 116 10.90 -11.48 13.29
N PHE A 117 10.04 -12.43 12.91
CA PHE A 117 10.43 -13.84 12.75
C PHE A 117 11.61 -14.02 11.79
N VAL A 118 11.62 -13.31 10.65
CA VAL A 118 12.72 -13.38 9.67
C VAL A 118 14.03 -12.91 10.28
N GLN A 119 14.01 -11.78 10.97
CA GLN A 119 15.21 -11.19 11.58
C GLN A 119 15.73 -12.06 12.74
N GLU A 120 14.85 -12.53 13.62
CA GLU A 120 15.24 -13.35 14.79
C GLU A 120 15.70 -14.76 14.41
N THR A 121 15.09 -15.37 13.39
CA THR A 121 15.36 -16.77 13.02
C THR A 121 16.50 -16.91 12.01
N PHE A 122 16.60 -15.98 11.04
CA PHE A 122 17.53 -16.11 9.92
C PHE A 122 18.52 -14.95 9.81
N GLY A 123 18.32 -13.87 10.55
CA GLY A 123 19.15 -12.66 10.52
C GLY A 123 18.83 -11.70 9.37
N ASN A 124 18.46 -12.19 8.18
CA ASN A 124 18.06 -11.35 7.04
C ASN A 124 17.14 -12.07 6.04
N ALA A 125 16.60 -11.32 5.09
CA ALA A 125 15.65 -11.84 4.10
C ALA A 125 16.27 -12.82 3.10
N ALA A 126 17.55 -12.65 2.74
CA ALA A 126 18.21 -13.52 1.78
C ALA A 126 18.44 -14.92 2.38
N THR A 127 18.97 -14.99 3.60
CA THR A 127 19.15 -16.25 4.35
C THR A 127 17.81 -16.90 4.66
N ALA A 128 16.77 -16.12 4.99
CA ALA A 128 15.42 -16.64 5.17
C ALA A 128 14.89 -17.31 3.89
N PHE A 129 15.05 -16.68 2.72
CA PHE A 129 14.60 -17.31 1.47
C PHE A 129 15.33 -18.63 1.20
N GLU A 130 16.65 -18.66 1.37
CA GLU A 130 17.46 -19.86 1.15
C GLU A 130 17.10 -21.03 2.07
N ALA A 131 16.73 -20.70 3.32
CA ALA A 131 16.30 -21.66 4.34
C ALA A 131 14.88 -22.17 4.11
N LEU A 132 13.98 -21.33 3.59
CA LEU A 132 12.61 -21.71 3.23
C LEU A 132 12.55 -22.48 1.90
N ASP A 133 13.42 -22.18 0.94
CA ASP A 133 13.55 -22.88 -0.36
C ASP A 133 14.35 -24.18 -0.25
N ARG A 134 13.84 -25.12 0.57
CA ARG A 134 14.49 -26.40 0.89
C ARG A 134 14.89 -27.20 -0.36
N TYR A 135 14.06 -27.13 -1.40
CA TYR A 135 14.24 -27.88 -2.65
C TYR A 135 14.99 -27.08 -3.74
N LYS A 136 15.52 -25.89 -3.41
CA LYS A 136 16.29 -25.03 -4.32
C LYS A 136 15.57 -24.74 -5.64
N MET A 137 14.26 -24.55 -5.58
CA MET A 137 13.40 -24.26 -6.74
C MET A 137 13.51 -22.81 -7.22
N ARG A 138 14.20 -21.94 -6.45
CA ARG A 138 14.31 -20.49 -6.63
C ARG A 138 12.97 -19.77 -6.62
N ARG A 139 11.92 -20.44 -6.15
CA ARG A 139 10.56 -19.92 -5.98
C ARG A 139 9.79 -20.78 -4.98
N LEU A 140 9.05 -20.14 -4.09
CA LEU A 140 8.24 -20.79 -3.07
C LEU A 140 6.77 -20.74 -3.49
N ARG A 141 6.16 -21.89 -3.78
CA ARG A 141 4.70 -22.01 -3.92
C ARG A 141 4.06 -22.07 -2.54
N GLN A 142 2.77 -21.74 -2.46
CA GLN A 142 2.07 -21.64 -1.17
C GLN A 142 2.20 -22.89 -0.28
N PRO A 143 2.01 -24.14 -0.75
CA PRO A 143 2.15 -25.31 0.11
C PRO A 143 3.56 -25.47 0.68
N ALA A 144 4.58 -25.27 -0.16
CA ALA A 144 5.98 -25.35 0.27
C ALA A 144 6.35 -24.23 1.26
N PHE A 145 5.79 -23.02 1.07
CA PHE A 145 5.98 -21.91 2.01
C PHE A 145 5.31 -22.18 3.37
N GLU A 146 4.09 -22.71 3.36
CA GLU A 146 3.36 -23.10 4.57
C GLU A 146 4.09 -24.21 5.34
N GLU A 147 4.51 -25.27 4.65
CA GLU A 147 5.30 -26.36 5.22
C GLU A 147 6.66 -25.86 5.77
N ALA A 148 7.32 -24.96 5.03
CA ALA A 148 8.59 -24.37 5.42
C ALA A 148 8.46 -23.61 6.74
N LEU A 149 7.52 -22.66 6.81
CA LEU A 149 7.26 -21.85 7.99
C LEU A 149 6.83 -22.67 9.21
N THR A 150 6.00 -23.69 8.98
CA THR A 150 5.52 -24.57 10.06
C THR A 150 6.68 -25.30 10.74
N ALA A 151 7.67 -25.81 9.98
CA ALA A 151 8.80 -26.51 10.60
C ALA A 151 9.78 -25.58 11.35
N TYR A 152 9.75 -24.28 11.05
CA TYR A 152 10.46 -23.26 11.85
C TYR A 152 9.60 -22.70 12.99
N GLY A 153 8.40 -23.24 13.22
CA GLY A 153 7.53 -22.84 14.33
C GLY A 153 6.69 -21.58 14.08
N TYR A 154 6.62 -21.08 12.84
CA TYR A 154 5.81 -19.90 12.51
C TYR A 154 4.35 -20.28 12.24
N ASN A 155 3.48 -20.03 13.22
CA ASN A 155 2.08 -20.48 13.24
C ASN A 155 1.04 -19.35 13.04
N HIS A 156 1.41 -18.26 12.36
CA HIS A 156 0.49 -17.12 12.12
C HIS A 156 -0.27 -17.26 10.78
N ASN A 157 -0.96 -16.20 10.34
CA ASN A 157 -1.80 -16.20 9.14
C ASN A 157 -0.99 -16.31 7.84
N VAL A 158 -0.51 -17.52 7.51
CA VAL A 158 0.38 -17.78 6.38
C VAL A 158 -0.29 -17.50 5.04
N LYS A 159 -1.60 -17.76 4.90
CA LYS A 159 -2.33 -17.51 3.64
C LYS A 159 -2.33 -16.03 3.26
N MET A 160 -2.65 -15.15 4.22
CA MET A 160 -2.63 -13.70 4.01
C MET A 160 -1.21 -13.21 3.74
N LEU A 161 -0.24 -13.73 4.51
CA LEU A 161 1.18 -13.40 4.34
C LEU A 161 1.67 -13.77 2.95
N PHE A 162 1.46 -15.02 2.51
CA PHE A 162 1.88 -15.51 1.20
C PHE A 162 1.33 -14.64 0.08
N HIS A 163 0.02 -14.32 0.13
CA HIS A 163 -0.61 -13.45 -0.86
C HIS A 163 0.06 -12.07 -0.91
N GLY A 164 0.40 -11.49 0.25
CA GLY A 164 1.07 -10.19 0.36
C GLY A 164 2.52 -10.19 -0.13
N LEU A 165 3.25 -11.28 0.13
CA LEU A 165 4.64 -11.46 -0.29
C LEU A 165 4.76 -11.75 -1.78
N ASP A 166 3.84 -12.53 -2.37
CA ASP A 166 3.71 -12.73 -3.83
C ASP A 166 3.32 -11.39 -4.50
N ARG A 167 4.32 -10.55 -4.73
CA ARG A 167 4.18 -9.16 -5.15
C ARG A 167 3.44 -9.02 -6.47
N ASN A 168 3.67 -9.96 -7.38
CA ASN A 168 3.17 -9.91 -8.75
C ASN A 168 1.96 -10.83 -8.99
N GLY A 169 1.48 -11.54 -7.97
CA GLY A 169 0.35 -12.47 -8.10
C GLY A 169 0.68 -13.70 -8.94
N LYS A 170 1.95 -14.12 -8.97
CA LYS A 170 2.44 -15.26 -9.76
C LYS A 170 2.21 -16.61 -9.06
N LYS A 171 1.50 -16.62 -7.93
CA LYS A 171 1.29 -17.79 -7.06
C LYS A 171 2.61 -18.40 -6.58
N SER A 172 3.63 -17.57 -6.47
CA SER A 172 4.95 -17.95 -5.95
C SER A 172 5.69 -16.72 -5.42
N ILE A 173 6.53 -16.94 -4.41
CA ILE A 173 7.42 -15.94 -3.82
C ILE A 173 8.83 -16.20 -4.33
N ILE A 174 9.55 -15.16 -4.74
CA ILE A 174 10.98 -15.22 -5.05
C ILE A 174 11.80 -14.46 -4.01
N GLN A 175 13.12 -14.59 -4.02
CA GLN A 175 13.99 -13.92 -3.04
C GLN A 175 13.77 -12.41 -2.99
N ASP A 176 13.67 -11.76 -4.15
CA ASP A 176 13.40 -10.31 -4.27
C ASP A 176 12.11 -9.88 -3.57
N ASP A 177 11.13 -10.78 -3.44
CA ASP A 177 9.89 -10.48 -2.75
C ASP A 177 10.09 -10.29 -1.24
N LEU A 178 11.20 -10.76 -0.66
CA LEU A 178 11.50 -10.66 0.78
C LEU A 178 12.48 -9.53 1.12
N LEU A 179 13.32 -9.09 0.18
CA LEU A 179 14.45 -8.16 0.45
C LEU A 179 14.04 -6.81 1.06
N PHE A 180 12.78 -6.41 0.92
CA PHE A 180 12.29 -5.18 1.56
C PHE A 180 12.21 -5.29 3.09
N LEU A 181 12.12 -6.51 3.64
CA LEU A 181 12.05 -6.75 5.09
C LEU A 181 13.31 -6.29 5.82
N ASP A 182 14.47 -6.37 5.18
CA ASP A 182 15.74 -5.94 5.80
C ASP A 182 15.80 -4.43 6.03
N ARG A 183 15.05 -3.67 5.23
CA ARG A 183 14.96 -2.20 5.30
C ARG A 183 13.75 -1.72 6.10
N TRP A 184 12.76 -2.57 6.30
CA TRP A 184 11.58 -2.21 7.06
C TRP A 184 11.81 -2.42 8.56
N ARG A 185 11.35 -1.45 9.35
CA ARG A 185 11.31 -1.52 10.81
C ARG A 185 9.86 -1.33 11.22
N PRO A 186 9.14 -2.41 11.58
CA PRO A 186 7.76 -2.32 12.01
C PRO A 186 7.63 -1.44 13.26
N LEU A 187 6.53 -0.70 13.35
CA LEU A 187 6.22 0.08 14.55
C LEU A 187 5.94 -0.87 15.73
N PRO A 188 6.47 -0.61 16.94
CA PRO A 188 6.34 -1.54 18.07
C PRO A 188 4.90 -1.95 18.39
N PHE A 189 3.92 -1.05 18.22
CA PHE A 189 2.52 -1.36 18.50
C PHE A 189 1.91 -2.42 17.58
N LEU A 190 2.52 -2.69 16.41
CA LEU A 190 2.07 -3.76 15.51
C LEU A 190 2.41 -5.16 16.03
N LEU A 191 3.27 -5.24 17.05
CA LEU A 191 3.73 -6.47 17.69
C LEU A 191 3.14 -6.67 19.09
N ALA A 192 2.34 -5.71 19.56
CA ALA A 192 1.66 -5.77 20.86
C ALA A 192 0.57 -6.85 20.91
#